data_AF-A0A496XMD5-F1
#
_entry.id   AF-A0A496XMD5-F1
#
_cell.length_a   1.000
_cell.length_b   1.000
_cell.length_c   1.000
_cell.angle_alpha   90.00
_cell.angle_beta   90.00
_cell.angle_gamma   90.00
#
_symmetry.space_group_name_H-M   'P 1'
#
loop_
_entity.id
_entity.type
_entity.pdbx_description
1 polymer ?
#
loop_
_entity_poly.entity_id
_entity_poly.type
_entity_poly.pdbx_seq_one_letter_code
_entity_poly.pdbx_strand_id
1 'polypeptide(L)'
;MQKQSIRQRLRTRFRAWINRRIPPSRVVTLDQKRIFIFPSRVGFFFGFCLLIMLIAAINYQNNMSYALTFLLATLFIIATLHTFANLSGLTIRALRA
;
A
#
# COMPACT_ATOMS: atom_id res chain seq x y z
N MET A 1 -20.68 28.59 -6.71
CA MET A 1 -20.51 27.47 -7.65
C MET A 1 -19.07 27.39 -8.20
N GLN A 2 -18.03 27.16 -7.37
CA GLN A 2 -16.62 27.33 -7.81
C GLN A 2 -15.64 26.21 -7.40
N LYS A 3 -16.11 25.17 -6.67
CA LYS A 3 -15.23 24.11 -6.10
C LYS A 3 -15.03 22.88 -7.00
N GLN A 4 -15.66 22.81 -8.17
CA GLN A 4 -15.64 21.60 -9.03
C GLN A 4 -14.45 21.54 -10.02
N SER A 5 -13.85 22.67 -10.40
CA SER A 5 -12.84 22.73 -11.48
C SER A 5 -11.49 22.13 -11.10
N ILE A 6 -11.05 22.26 -9.84
CA ILE A 6 -9.76 21.75 -9.37
C ILE A 6 -9.76 20.22 -9.28
N ARG A 7 -10.86 19.63 -8.78
CA ARG A 7 -11.02 18.17 -8.70
C ARG A 7 -11.08 17.52 -10.08
N GLN A 8 -11.70 18.17 -11.05
CA GLN A 8 -11.76 17.67 -12.43
C GLN A 8 -10.39 17.70 -13.09
N ARG A 9 -9.64 18.82 -13.00
CA ARG A 9 -8.29 18.93 -13.60
C ARG A 9 -7.30 17.91 -13.02
N LEU A 10 -7.35 17.66 -11.71
CA LEU A 10 -6.55 16.61 -11.06
C LEU A 10 -6.92 15.21 -11.58
N ARG A 11 -8.21 14.89 -11.69
CA ARG A 11 -8.68 13.59 -12.21
C ARG A 11 -8.28 13.37 -13.68
N THR A 12 -8.31 14.40 -14.52
CA THR A 12 -7.93 14.28 -15.93
C THR A 12 -6.43 14.06 -16.11
N ARG A 13 -5.58 14.76 -15.33
CA ARG A 13 -4.13 14.52 -15.33
C ARG A 13 -3.76 13.16 -14.74
N PHE A 14 -4.44 12.74 -13.68
CA PHE A 14 -4.24 11.42 -13.08
C PHE A 14 -4.66 10.29 -14.03
N ARG A 15 -5.81 10.44 -14.71
CA ARG A 15 -6.25 9.52 -15.77
C ARG A 15 -5.27 9.49 -16.93
N ALA A 16 -4.79 10.64 -17.41
CA ALA A 16 -3.81 10.71 -18.50
C ALA A 16 -2.47 10.06 -18.11
N TRP A 17 -2.02 10.23 -16.86
CA TRP A 17 -0.81 9.59 -16.34
C TRP A 17 -0.98 8.07 -16.21
N ILE A 18 -2.12 7.59 -15.72
CA ILE A 18 -2.47 6.17 -15.66
C ILE A 18 -2.55 5.57 -17.08
N ASN A 19 -3.23 6.23 -18.02
CA ASN A 19 -3.41 5.71 -19.39
C ASN A 19 -2.08 5.63 -20.16
N ARG A 20 -1.14 6.52 -19.86
CA ARG A 20 0.21 6.50 -20.44
C ARG A 20 1.10 5.43 -19.82
N ARG A 21 0.85 5.05 -18.57
CA ARG A 21 1.56 3.98 -17.85
C ARG A 21 0.95 2.60 -18.05
N ILE A 22 -0.36 2.50 -18.34
CA ILE A 22 -1.16 1.27 -18.45
C ILE A 22 -2.01 1.32 -19.73
N PRO A 23 -1.44 1.00 -20.91
CA PRO A 23 -2.24 0.77 -22.10
C PRO A 23 -3.17 -0.44 -21.85
N PRO A 24 -4.47 -0.34 -22.21
CA PRO A 24 -5.41 -1.45 -22.10
C PRO A 24 -4.98 -2.58 -23.04
N SER A 25 -4.38 -3.62 -22.48
CA SER A 25 -3.99 -4.83 -23.20
C SER A 25 -4.82 -6.01 -22.68
N ARG A 26 -5.24 -6.91 -23.57
CA ARG A 26 -6.00 -8.12 -23.24
C ARG A 26 -5.23 -9.09 -22.33
N VAL A 27 -3.91 -8.91 -22.25
CA VAL A 27 -2.98 -9.59 -21.35
C VAL A 27 -2.11 -8.51 -20.71
N VAL A 28 -2.23 -8.34 -19.40
CA VAL A 28 -1.40 -7.41 -18.63
C VAL A 28 -0.54 -8.23 -17.68
N THR A 29 0.76 -8.24 -17.92
CA THR A 29 1.74 -8.64 -16.90
C THR A 29 1.78 -7.54 -15.84
N LEU A 30 1.45 -7.88 -14.60
CA LEU A 30 1.54 -6.96 -13.47
C LEU A 30 3.03 -6.75 -13.16
N ASP A 31 3.63 -5.80 -13.87
CA ASP A 31 5.03 -5.43 -13.72
C ASP A 31 5.21 -4.52 -12.49
N GLN A 32 6.39 -4.56 -11.89
CA GLN A 32 6.76 -3.93 -10.61
C GLN A 32 6.47 -2.41 -10.59
N LYS A 33 6.44 -1.76 -11.75
CA LYS A 33 6.13 -0.32 -11.93
C LYS A 33 4.64 0.05 -11.80
N ARG A 34 3.73 -0.92 -11.65
CA ARG A 34 2.28 -0.68 -11.62
C ARG A 34 1.59 -1.06 -10.31
N ILE A 35 2.28 -1.78 -9.43
CA ILE A 35 1.72 -2.21 -8.15
C ILE A 35 2.05 -1.13 -7.12
N PHE A 36 1.06 -0.30 -6.78
CA PHE A 36 1.15 0.63 -5.67
C PHE A 36 0.46 0.00 -4.46
N ILE A 37 1.24 -0.51 -3.49
CA ILE A 37 0.69 -0.86 -2.19
C ILE A 37 0.67 0.41 -1.35
N PHE A 38 -0.52 1.00 -1.22
CA PHE A 38 -0.73 2.09 -0.28
C PHE A 38 -1.12 1.51 1.08
N PRO A 39 -0.54 2.00 2.19
CA PRO A 39 -1.01 1.59 3.52
C PRO A 39 -2.50 1.90 3.62
N SER A 40 -3.30 0.87 3.88
CA SER A 40 -4.74 1.01 4.09
C SER A 40 -5.01 1.79 5.37
N ARG A 41 -6.25 2.28 5.57
CA ARG A 41 -6.65 2.94 6.83
C ARG A 41 -6.34 2.06 8.06
N VAL A 42 -6.52 0.76 7.91
CA VAL A 42 -6.21 -0.24 8.95
C VAL A 42 -4.70 -0.35 9.18
N GLY A 43 -3.90 -0.32 8.12
CA GLY A 43 -2.43 -0.29 8.24
C GLY A 43 -1.92 0.94 8.97
N PHE A 44 -2.54 2.10 8.77
CA PHE A 44 -2.22 3.32 9.52
C PHE A 44 -2.58 3.19 11.00
N PHE A 45 -3.78 2.69 11.31
CA PHE A 45 -4.20 2.43 12.69
C PHE A 45 -3.27 1.43 13.38
N PHE A 46 -2.88 0.36 12.69
CA PHE A 46 -1.92 -0.62 13.18
C PHE A 46 -0.55 0.01 13.48
N GLY A 47 -0.02 0.84 12.58
CA GLY A 47 1.22 1.58 12.82
C GLY A 47 1.12 2.54 14.02
N PHE A 48 -0.04 3.17 14.21
CA PHE A 48 -0.32 3.99 15.39
C PHE A 48 -0.35 3.15 16.69
N CYS A 49 -0.97 1.96 16.67
CA CYS A 49 -0.92 1.03 17.79
C CYS A 49 0.51 0.59 18.11
N LEU A 50 1.34 0.30 17.10
CA LEU A 50 2.76 -0.03 17.31
C LEU A 50 3.53 1.11 17.98
N LEU A 51 3.26 2.37 17.61
CA LEU A 51 3.87 3.52 18.26
C LEU A 51 3.47 3.62 19.74
N ILE A 52 2.18 3.46 20.05
CA ILE A 52 1.70 3.43 21.44
C ILE A 52 2.37 2.30 22.22
N MET A 53 2.46 1.12 21.61
CA MET A 53 3.05 -0.05 22.23
C MET A 53 4.55 0.14 22.49
N LEU A 54 5.26 0.81 21.58
CA LEU A 54 6.66 1.18 21.77
C LEU A 54 6.84 2.16 22.93
N ILE A 55 6.01 3.20 23.01
CA ILE A 55 6.01 4.16 24.10
C ILE A 55 5.72 3.45 25.44
N ALA A 56 4.75 2.54 25.46
CA ALA A 56 4.45 1.74 26.65
C ALA A 56 5.64 0.84 27.03
N ALA A 57 6.28 0.17 26.07
CA ALA A 57 7.46 -0.66 26.33
C ALA A 57 8.62 0.16 26.92
N ILE A 58 8.82 1.39 26.43
CA ILE A 58 9.79 2.35 26.98
C ILE A 58 9.41 2.77 28.39
N ASN A 59 8.15 3.16 28.59
CA ASN A 59 7.69 3.66 29.88
C ASN A 59 7.78 2.60 30.98
N TYR A 60 7.43 1.35 30.67
CA TYR A 60 7.48 0.24 31.63
C TYR A 60 8.81 -0.53 31.64
N GLN A 61 9.79 -0.13 30.82
CA GLN A 61 11.05 -0.86 30.62
C GLN A 61 10.84 -2.38 30.37
N ASN A 62 9.78 -2.72 29.64
CA ASN A 62 9.35 -4.11 29.46
C ASN A 62 9.96 -4.72 28.19
N ASN A 63 10.98 -5.57 28.39
CA ASN A 63 11.69 -6.27 27.32
C ASN A 63 10.80 -7.16 26.43
N MET A 64 9.77 -7.79 26.99
CA MET A 64 8.83 -8.61 26.19
C MET A 64 7.96 -7.75 25.28
N SER A 65 7.52 -6.59 25.76
CA SER A 65 6.76 -5.64 24.95
C SER A 65 7.58 -5.09 23.78
N TYR A 66 8.88 -4.84 23.97
CA TYR A 66 9.79 -4.48 22.88
C TYR A 66 9.87 -5.58 21.83
N ALA A 67 10.12 -6.83 22.26
CA ALA A 67 10.22 -7.97 21.36
C ALA A 67 8.95 -8.13 20.50
N LEU A 68 7.77 -8.06 21.12
CA LEU A 68 6.51 -8.17 20.40
C LEU A 68 6.27 -6.98 19.45
N THR A 69 6.56 -5.75 19.87
CA THR A 69 6.41 -4.56 19.02
C THR A 69 7.28 -4.66 17.76
N PHE A 70 8.56 -5.01 17.92
CA PHE A 70 9.48 -5.14 16.79
C PHE A 70 9.18 -6.36 15.92
N LEU A 71 8.74 -7.47 16.50
CA LEU A 71 8.27 -8.63 15.74
C LEU A 71 7.11 -8.24 14.83
N LEU A 72 6.08 -7.58 15.39
CA LEU A 72 4.90 -7.16 14.64
C LEU A 72 5.24 -6.12 13.56
N ALA A 73 6.12 -5.15 13.88
CA ALA A 73 6.60 -4.18 12.91
C ALA A 73 7.34 -4.85 11.74
N THR A 74 8.21 -5.82 12.05
CA THR A 74 8.97 -6.56 11.04
C THR A 74 8.07 -7.41 10.17
N LEU A 75 7.13 -8.15 10.76
CA LEU A 75 6.13 -8.93 10.04
C LEU A 75 5.28 -8.05 9.12
N PHE A 76 4.88 -6.86 9.56
CA PHE A 76 4.13 -5.92 8.74
C PHE A 76 4.90 -5.49 7.48
N ILE A 77 6.19 -5.18 7.62
CA ILE A 77 7.05 -4.81 6.49
C ILE A 77 7.23 -6.00 5.54
N ILE A 78 7.60 -7.18 6.08
CA ILE A 78 7.85 -8.38 5.28
C ILE A 78 6.59 -8.82 4.54
N ALA A 79 5.44 -8.86 5.22
CA ALA A 79 4.17 -9.23 4.60
C ALA A 79 3.80 -8.26 3.47
N THR A 80 4.05 -6.97 3.64
CA THR A 80 3.84 -5.95 2.59
C THR A 80 4.74 -6.20 1.38
N LEU A 81 6.03 -6.48 1.61
CA LEU A 81 6.99 -6.79 0.54
C LEU A 81 6.67 -8.13 -0.16
N HIS A 82 6.29 -9.17 0.59
CA HIS A 82 5.86 -10.45 0.00
C HIS A 82 4.57 -10.29 -0.79
N THR A 83 3.61 -9.49 -0.32
CA THR A 83 2.41 -9.18 -1.09
C THR A 83 2.79 -8.49 -2.38
N PHE A 84 3.70 -7.51 -2.33
CA PHE A 84 4.22 -6.84 -3.53
C PHE A 84 4.89 -7.81 -4.50
N ALA A 85 5.79 -8.66 -4.01
CA ALA A 85 6.50 -9.65 -4.81
C ALA A 85 5.56 -10.71 -5.38
N ASN A 86 4.54 -11.14 -4.62
CA ASN A 86 3.55 -12.12 -5.05
C ASN A 86 2.59 -11.57 -6.11
N LEU A 87 2.27 -10.27 -6.05
CA LEU A 87 1.50 -9.61 -7.11
C LEU A 87 2.38 -9.28 -8.33
N SER A 88 3.67 -9.01 -8.12
CA SER A 88 4.63 -8.68 -9.17
C SER A 88 4.97 -9.91 -10.01
N GLY A 89 4.63 -9.87 -11.30
CA GLY A 89 4.79 -10.99 -12.23
C GLY A 89 3.50 -11.77 -12.51
N LEU A 90 2.40 -11.43 -11.84
CA LEU A 90 1.11 -12.05 -12.13
C LEU A 90 0.60 -11.60 -13.50
N THR A 91 0.35 -12.55 -14.41
CA THR A 91 -0.13 -12.24 -15.76
C THR A 91 -1.64 -12.35 -15.78
N ILE A 92 -2.34 -11.21 -15.78
CA ILE A 92 -3.80 -11.18 -15.84
C ILE A 92 -4.23 -11.18 -17.31
N ARG A 93 -4.96 -12.23 -17.72
CA ARG A 93 -5.56 -12.36 -19.05
C ARG A 93 -7.08 -12.25 -18.92
N ALA A 94 -7.67 -11.22 -19.52
CA ALA A 94 -9.11 -11.06 -19.53
C ALA A 94 -9.74 -12.00 -20.58
N LEU A 95 -10.54 -12.97 -20.14
CA LEU A 95 -11.14 -13.97 -21.02
C LEU A 95 -12.45 -13.49 -21.69
N ARG A 96 -13.13 -12.47 -21.17
CA ARG A 96 -14.34 -11.89 -21.80
C ARG A 96 -14.67 -10.49 -21.26
N ALA A 97 -15.35 -9.68 -22.08
CA ALA A 97 -15.95 -8.38 -21.74
C ALA A 97 -17.47 -8.53 -21.62
#